data_AF-A0A382IUA3-F1
#
_entry.id   AF-A0A382IUA3-F1
#
_cell.length_a   1.000
_cell.length_b   1.000
_cell.length_c   1.000
_cell.angle_alpha   90.00
_cell.angle_beta   90.00
_cell.angle_gamma   90.00
#
_symmetry.space_group_name_H-M   'P 1'
#
loop_
_entity.id
_entity.type
_entity.pdbx_description
1 polymer ?
#
loop_
_entity_poly.entity_id
_entity_poly.type
_entity_poly.pdbx_seq_one_letter_code
_entity_poly.pdbx_strand_id
1 'polypeptide(L)'
;MNQGQVWVIFSQEGIFSQHGHTIEDALQSRGFKTTYIQMPEGEEAKSLTSMAKAFSHILAAGCDRSSTFLALGGGVVGDVIGFLAATFMRGVDYIQIPTTLLAMVDSSIGGKTGINLPEGKNLVGAFWQPKAVAIDPELLNSLPKREVTSALGEIIKYGAILDRGLFDLISENLDDLLDLSNPPL
;
A
#
# COMPACT_ATOMS: atom_id res chain seq x y z
N MET A 1 -8.03 13.64 15.09
CA MET A 1 -7.33 13.25 13.84
C MET A 1 -6.94 14.47 13.04
N ASN A 2 -7.82 15.45 12.78
CA ASN A 2 -7.43 16.69 12.13
C ASN A 2 -6.94 17.73 13.16
N GLN A 3 -5.64 17.98 13.22
CA GLN A 3 -4.97 19.00 14.04
C GLN A 3 -4.35 20.10 13.16
N GLY A 4 -4.75 20.18 11.88
CA GLY A 4 -4.21 21.14 10.91
C GLY A 4 -2.89 20.73 10.25
N GLN A 5 -2.43 19.50 10.49
CA GLN A 5 -1.27 18.89 9.84
C GLN A 5 -1.54 18.59 8.35
N VAL A 6 -0.48 18.35 7.60
CA VAL A 6 -0.54 17.93 6.19
C VAL A 6 -0.70 16.42 6.09
N TRP A 7 -1.70 15.99 5.31
CA TRP A 7 -1.93 14.60 4.94
C TRP A 7 -1.45 14.40 3.50
N VAL A 8 -0.54 13.46 3.29
CA VAL A 8 0.07 13.23 1.98
C VAL A 8 -0.44 11.92 1.41
N ILE A 9 -1.09 11.96 0.26
CA ILE A 9 -1.45 10.77 -0.50
C ILE A 9 -0.28 10.46 -1.43
N PHE A 10 0.26 9.26 -1.30
CA PHE A 10 1.28 8.73 -2.21
C PHE A 10 0.65 7.63 -3.04
N SER A 11 0.81 7.72 -4.36
CA SER A 11 0.25 6.74 -5.28
C SER A 11 0.98 6.79 -6.62
N GLN A 12 0.78 5.74 -7.41
CA GLN A 12 1.05 5.72 -8.84
C GLN A 12 -0.09 6.41 -9.60
N GLU A 13 0.16 6.86 -10.82
CA GLU A 13 -0.73 7.79 -11.53
C GLU A 13 -2.06 7.13 -11.90
N GLY A 14 -1.99 5.90 -12.42
CA GLY A 14 -3.17 5.13 -12.80
C GLY A 14 -4.09 4.86 -11.61
N ILE A 15 -3.49 4.54 -10.45
CA ILE A 15 -4.23 4.25 -9.21
C ILE A 15 -4.84 5.54 -8.63
N PHE A 16 -4.08 6.64 -8.63
CA PHE A 16 -4.56 7.92 -8.12
C PHE A 16 -5.71 8.46 -8.96
N SER A 17 -5.60 8.38 -10.29
CA SER A 17 -6.64 8.81 -11.22
C SER A 17 -7.96 8.06 -11.00
N GLN A 18 -7.90 6.77 -10.64
CA GLN A 18 -9.09 5.94 -10.42
C GLN A 18 -9.70 6.10 -9.02
N HIS A 19 -8.86 6.26 -7.99
CA HIS A 19 -9.30 6.13 -6.59
C HIS A 19 -8.85 7.26 -5.67
N GLY A 20 -7.76 7.95 -6.03
CA GLY A 20 -7.12 8.97 -5.20
C GLY A 20 -7.98 10.22 -4.98
N HIS A 21 -8.66 10.70 -6.03
CA HIS A 21 -9.53 11.87 -5.94
C HIS A 21 -10.67 11.67 -4.94
N THR A 22 -11.31 10.49 -4.92
CA THR A 22 -12.36 10.17 -3.96
C THR A 22 -11.87 10.27 -2.51
N ILE A 23 -10.66 9.78 -2.24
CA ILE A 23 -10.04 9.85 -0.90
C ILE A 23 -9.70 11.30 -0.55
N GLU A 24 -9.10 12.03 -1.50
CA GLU A 24 -8.74 13.44 -1.33
C GLU A 24 -9.96 14.30 -1.02
N ASP A 25 -11.02 14.21 -1.82
CA ASP A 25 -12.26 14.96 -1.65
C ASP A 25 -12.94 14.63 -0.31
N ALA A 26 -12.93 13.35 0.08
CA ALA A 26 -13.48 12.90 1.36
C ALA A 26 -12.70 13.44 2.57
N LEU A 27 -11.39 13.67 2.44
CA LEU A 27 -10.57 14.29 3.47
C LEU A 27 -10.76 15.82 3.49
N GLN A 28 -10.71 16.46 2.32
CA GLN A 28 -10.85 17.91 2.19
C GLN A 28 -12.23 18.41 2.63
N SER A 29 -13.31 17.68 2.30
CA SER A 29 -14.67 17.98 2.78
C SER A 29 -14.82 17.93 4.30
N ARG A 30 -13.89 17.26 5.00
CA ARG A 30 -13.79 17.21 6.47
C ARG A 30 -12.73 18.18 7.02
N GLY A 31 -12.22 19.08 6.19
CA GLY A 31 -11.27 20.14 6.55
C GLY A 31 -9.82 19.70 6.70
N PHE A 32 -9.44 18.51 6.24
CA PHE A 32 -8.05 18.06 6.26
C PHE A 32 -7.26 18.76 5.15
N LYS A 33 -6.01 19.15 5.44
CA LYS A 33 -5.09 19.66 4.42
C LYS A 33 -4.45 18.47 3.72
N THR A 34 -4.74 18.27 2.44
CA THR A 34 -4.17 17.17 1.66
C THR A 34 -3.19 17.67 0.60
N THR A 35 -2.30 16.78 0.18
CA THR A 35 -1.50 16.92 -1.02
C THR A 35 -1.24 15.55 -1.62
N TYR A 36 -1.06 15.49 -2.94
CA TYR A 36 -0.70 14.27 -3.65
C TYR A 36 0.76 14.33 -4.08
N ILE A 37 1.50 13.23 -3.86
CA ILE A 37 2.83 13.02 -4.39
C ILE A 37 2.82 11.74 -5.23
N GLN A 38 3.04 11.93 -6.53
CA GLN A 38 3.16 10.83 -7.48
C GLN A 38 4.45 10.04 -7.24
N MET A 39 4.30 8.72 -7.15
CA MET A 39 5.39 7.75 -7.13
C MET A 39 5.65 7.19 -8.53
N PRO A 40 6.90 6.81 -8.86
CA PRO A 40 7.19 6.14 -10.12
C PRO A 40 6.39 4.85 -10.30
N GLU A 41 6.14 4.49 -11.56
CA GLU A 41 5.46 3.24 -11.91
C GLU A 41 6.37 2.02 -11.67
N GLY A 42 5.75 0.91 -11.29
CA GLY A 42 6.44 -0.37 -11.06
C GLY A 42 7.53 -0.34 -9.98
N GLU A 43 8.47 -1.27 -10.08
CA GLU A 43 9.50 -1.53 -9.06
C GLU A 43 10.54 -0.38 -8.93
N GLU A 44 10.62 0.53 -9.91
CA GLU A 44 11.55 1.67 -9.90
C GLU A 44 11.26 2.67 -8.76
N ALA A 45 10.03 2.67 -8.24
CA ALA A 45 9.67 3.40 -7.04
C ALA A 45 10.50 2.95 -5.82
N LYS A 46 10.95 1.69 -5.78
CA LYS A 46 11.75 1.11 -4.70
C LYS A 46 13.23 1.45 -4.84
N SER A 47 13.58 2.73 -4.89
CA SER A 47 14.97 3.16 -5.01
C SER A 47 15.32 4.34 -4.09
N LEU A 48 16.61 4.47 -3.75
CA LEU A 48 17.12 5.63 -3.01
C LEU A 48 16.85 6.95 -3.73
N THR A 49 16.91 6.94 -5.06
CA THR A 49 16.62 8.12 -5.88
C THR A 49 15.17 8.56 -5.75
N SER A 50 14.22 7.62 -5.80
CA SER A 50 12.80 7.89 -5.60
C SER A 50 12.53 8.42 -4.18
N MET A 51 13.16 7.82 -3.17
CA MET A 51 13.10 8.29 -1.78
C MET A 51 13.63 9.73 -1.60
N ALA A 52 14.80 10.05 -2.18
CA ALA A 52 15.39 11.39 -2.09
C ALA A 52 14.49 12.47 -2.70
N LYS A 53 13.82 12.16 -3.83
CA LYS A 53 12.82 13.04 -4.44
C LYS A 53 11.59 13.18 -3.55
N ALA A 54 11.08 12.08 -3.01
CA ALA A 54 9.93 12.10 -2.11
C ALA A 54 10.19 12.98 -0.86
N PHE A 55 11.37 12.89 -0.24
CA PHE A 55 11.77 13.77 0.87
C PHE A 55 11.73 15.25 0.50
N SER A 56 12.25 15.60 -0.68
CA SER A 56 12.22 16.98 -1.16
C SER A 56 10.79 17.48 -1.34
N HIS A 57 9.91 16.65 -1.91
CA HIS A 57 8.51 17.01 -2.16
C HIS A 57 7.70 17.17 -0.86
N ILE A 58 7.83 16.27 0.12
CA ILE A 58 7.10 16.41 1.40
C ILE A 58 7.56 17.63 2.19
N LEU A 59 8.85 17.96 2.16
CA LEU A 59 9.38 19.18 2.81
C LEU A 59 8.85 20.44 2.12
N ALA A 60 8.82 20.46 0.79
CA ALA A 60 8.24 21.57 0.02
C ALA A 60 6.73 21.74 0.28
N ALA A 61 6.01 20.63 0.55
CA ALA A 61 4.61 20.63 0.94
C ALA A 61 4.37 21.06 2.41
N GLY A 62 5.42 21.40 3.16
CA GLY A 62 5.33 21.83 4.55
C GLY A 62 5.04 20.70 5.54
N CYS A 63 5.39 19.45 5.20
CA CYS A 63 5.24 18.33 6.12
C CYS A 63 6.18 18.45 7.31
N ASP A 64 5.70 18.02 8.47
CA ASP A 64 6.45 17.97 9.71
C ASP A 64 6.20 16.66 10.47
N ARG A 65 6.63 16.57 11.72
CA ARG A 65 6.50 15.36 12.54
C ARG A 65 5.05 14.93 12.80
N SER A 66 4.09 15.85 12.63
CA SER A 66 2.66 15.60 12.84
C SER A 66 1.96 15.13 11.56
N SER A 67 2.61 15.25 10.40
CA SER A 67 2.07 14.83 9.12
C SER A 67 1.69 13.35 9.11
N THR A 68 0.72 13.02 8.26
CA THR A 68 0.25 11.64 8.09
C THR A 68 0.39 11.22 6.63
N PHE A 69 1.02 10.09 6.38
CA PHE A 69 1.24 9.57 5.04
C PHE A 69 0.23 8.47 4.70
N LEU A 70 -0.41 8.58 3.55
CA LEU A 70 -1.36 7.59 3.03
C LEU A 70 -0.68 6.87 1.86
N ALA A 71 -0.39 5.58 2.04
CA ALA A 71 0.17 4.72 1.00
C ALA A 71 -0.95 4.07 0.21
N LEU A 72 -1.40 4.72 -0.87
CA LEU A 72 -2.43 4.21 -1.77
C LEU A 72 -1.77 3.47 -2.94
N GLY A 73 -1.81 2.14 -2.92
CA GLY A 73 -1.28 1.34 -4.02
C GLY A 73 -1.00 -0.11 -3.64
N GLY A 74 -0.27 -0.82 -4.51
CA GLY A 74 0.20 -2.17 -4.23
C GLY A 74 1.39 -2.22 -3.25
N GLY A 75 1.99 -3.40 -3.10
CA GLY A 75 3.08 -3.65 -2.15
C GLY A 75 4.31 -2.76 -2.36
N VAL A 76 4.58 -2.35 -3.61
CA VAL A 76 5.65 -1.40 -3.93
C VAL A 76 5.45 -0.05 -3.24
N VAL A 77 4.26 0.54 -3.38
CA VAL A 77 3.94 1.82 -2.72
C VAL A 77 3.94 1.64 -1.21
N GLY A 78 3.34 0.54 -0.72
CA GLY A 78 3.32 0.21 0.70
C GLY A 78 4.71 0.17 1.34
N ASP A 79 5.66 -0.51 0.72
CA ASP A 79 7.03 -0.65 1.21
C ASP A 79 7.78 0.69 1.22
N VAL A 80 7.71 1.44 0.12
CA VAL A 80 8.47 2.68 -0.04
C VAL A 80 7.94 3.75 0.91
N ILE A 81 6.62 3.89 1.00
CA ILE A 81 6.00 4.91 1.85
C ILE A 81 6.09 4.55 3.32
N GLY A 82 6.00 3.27 3.67
CA GLY A 82 6.30 2.82 5.01
C GLY A 82 7.73 3.16 5.43
N PHE A 83 8.72 2.97 4.54
CA PHE A 83 10.11 3.31 4.83
C PHE A 83 10.34 4.82 4.88
N LEU A 84 9.68 5.58 4.00
CA LEU A 84 9.66 7.04 4.02
C LEU A 84 9.09 7.56 5.35
N ALA A 85 7.97 7.01 5.81
CA ALA A 85 7.35 7.37 7.09
C ALA A 85 8.25 7.02 8.28
N ALA A 86 8.93 5.87 8.24
CA ALA A 86 9.84 5.44 9.30
C ALA A 86 11.05 6.36 9.47
N THR A 87 11.52 6.94 8.37
CA THR A 87 12.79 7.68 8.33
C THR A 87 12.59 9.20 8.33
N PHE A 88 11.49 9.70 7.77
CA PHE A 88 11.17 11.13 7.80
C PHE A 88 10.99 11.62 9.23
N MET A 89 11.78 12.62 9.62
CA MET A 89 11.83 13.15 10.99
C MET A 89 11.98 12.06 12.08
N ARG A 90 12.57 10.91 11.74
CA ARG A 90 12.73 9.71 12.58
C ARG A 90 11.42 9.01 12.96
N GLY A 91 10.38 9.20 12.16
CA GLY A 91 9.10 8.53 12.32
C GLY A 91 7.93 9.52 12.26
N VAL A 92 7.04 9.27 11.31
CA VAL A 92 5.70 9.90 11.24
C VAL A 92 4.63 8.83 11.08
N ASP A 93 3.39 9.23 11.33
CA ASP A 93 2.24 8.35 11.19
C ASP A 93 1.99 8.03 9.71
N TYR A 94 1.66 6.77 9.42
CA TYR A 94 1.22 6.38 8.09
C TYR A 94 0.10 5.35 8.13
N ILE A 95 -0.69 5.31 7.07
CA ILE A 95 -1.82 4.40 6.86
C ILE A 95 -1.59 3.70 5.51
N GLN A 96 -1.79 2.39 5.47
CA GLN A 96 -1.78 1.64 4.22
C GLN A 96 -3.20 1.52 3.66
N ILE A 97 -3.31 1.73 2.36
CA ILE A 97 -4.53 1.54 1.58
C ILE A 97 -4.15 0.60 0.42
N PRO A 98 -3.98 -0.70 0.69
CA PRO A 98 -3.52 -1.65 -0.31
C PRO A 98 -4.56 -1.83 -1.43
N THR A 99 -4.12 -1.73 -2.68
CA THR A 99 -5.00 -1.82 -3.86
C THR A 99 -4.77 -3.08 -4.70
N THR A 100 -3.87 -3.96 -4.27
CA THR A 100 -3.65 -5.27 -4.90
C THR A 100 -3.94 -6.38 -3.91
N LEU A 101 -4.47 -7.51 -4.38
CA LEU A 101 -4.78 -8.64 -3.52
C LEU A 101 -3.53 -9.13 -2.77
N LEU A 102 -2.37 -9.15 -3.44
CA LEU A 102 -1.10 -9.52 -2.81
C LEU A 102 -0.73 -8.57 -1.65
N ALA A 103 -0.90 -7.27 -1.84
CA ALA A 103 -0.62 -6.30 -0.78
C ALA A 103 -1.62 -6.40 0.39
N MET A 104 -2.89 -6.74 0.09
CA MET A 104 -3.91 -6.94 1.11
C MET A 104 -3.62 -8.13 2.03
N VAL A 105 -3.00 -9.20 1.50
CA VAL A 105 -2.76 -10.45 2.27
C VAL A 105 -1.33 -10.63 2.79
N ASP A 106 -0.36 -9.90 2.24
CA ASP A 106 1.06 -10.01 2.65
C ASP A 106 1.60 -8.67 3.18
N SER A 107 1.63 -7.63 2.36
CA SER A 107 2.26 -6.34 2.72
C SER A 107 1.54 -5.54 3.82
N SER A 108 0.27 -5.88 4.10
CA SER A 108 -0.55 -5.28 5.15
C SER A 108 -0.14 -5.72 6.56
N ILE A 109 0.67 -6.77 6.70
CA ILE A 109 1.01 -7.40 7.97
C ILE A 109 2.53 -7.51 8.14
N GLY A 110 3.03 -7.23 9.34
CA GLY A 110 4.44 -7.44 9.72
C GLY A 110 5.31 -6.18 9.74
N GLY A 111 4.84 -5.07 9.17
CA GLY A 111 5.51 -3.76 9.24
C GLY A 111 6.87 -3.71 8.55
N LYS A 112 7.19 -4.67 7.67
CA LYS A 112 8.39 -4.62 6.84
C LYS A 112 8.19 -3.55 5.78
N THR A 113 9.17 -2.68 5.65
CA THR A 113 9.16 -1.59 4.69
C THR A 113 10.57 -1.48 4.10
N GLY A 114 10.71 -1.02 2.87
CA GLY A 114 12.05 -0.92 2.30
C GLY A 114 12.12 -0.58 0.83
N ILE A 115 13.37 -0.54 0.36
CA ILE A 115 13.74 -0.22 -1.01
C ILE A 115 14.77 -1.22 -1.53
N ASN A 116 14.97 -1.20 -2.84
CA ASN A 116 15.99 -1.97 -3.52
C ASN A 116 17.28 -1.16 -3.64
N LEU A 117 18.40 -1.87 -3.58
CA LEU A 117 19.71 -1.39 -3.96
C LEU A 117 20.17 -2.09 -5.26
N PRO A 118 21.17 -1.56 -5.98
CA PRO A 118 21.79 -2.28 -7.10
C PRO A 118 22.27 -3.70 -6.72
N GLU A 119 22.69 -3.88 -5.47
CA GLU A 119 23.20 -5.15 -4.93
C GLU A 119 22.10 -6.16 -4.59
N GLY A 120 20.84 -5.73 -4.44
CA GLY A 120 19.74 -6.64 -4.13
C GLY A 120 18.45 -5.97 -3.69
N LYS A 121 17.37 -6.76 -3.74
CA LYS A 121 16.02 -6.32 -3.39
C LYS A 121 15.80 -6.33 -1.89
N ASN A 122 15.05 -5.34 -1.39
CA ASN A 122 14.60 -5.23 0.00
C ASN A 122 15.73 -5.35 1.05
N LEU A 123 16.97 -5.02 0.70
CA LEU A 123 18.11 -5.12 1.61
C LEU A 123 18.18 -3.93 2.60
N VAL A 124 17.55 -2.81 2.25
CA VAL A 124 17.50 -1.60 3.08
C VAL A 124 16.04 -1.29 3.40
N GLY A 125 15.76 -1.11 4.68
CA GLY A 125 14.41 -0.91 5.15
C GLY A 125 14.32 -0.68 6.65
N ALA A 126 13.09 -0.65 7.15
CA ALA A 126 12.79 -0.54 8.56
C ALA A 126 11.57 -1.39 8.92
N PHE A 127 11.49 -1.79 10.19
CA PHE A 127 10.23 -2.27 10.77
C PHE A 127 9.45 -1.06 11.28
N TRP A 128 8.35 -0.72 10.60
CA TRP A 128 7.50 0.43 10.93
C TRP A 128 6.03 0.04 10.76
N GLN A 129 5.25 0.18 11.83
CA GLN A 129 3.86 -0.28 11.83
C GLN A 129 2.91 0.83 11.35
N PRO A 130 1.95 0.52 10.47
CA PRO A 130 0.94 1.50 10.08
C PRO A 130 0.01 1.77 11.26
N LYS A 131 -0.57 2.97 11.31
CA LYS A 131 -1.63 3.31 12.27
C LYS A 131 -2.95 2.63 11.95
N ALA A 132 -3.17 2.33 10.66
CA ALA A 132 -4.30 1.56 10.18
C ALA A 132 -3.96 0.95 8.80
N VAL A 133 -4.66 -0.13 8.47
CA VAL A 133 -4.73 -0.67 7.12
C VAL A 133 -6.20 -0.61 6.69
N ALA A 134 -6.49 0.10 5.60
CA ALA A 134 -7.83 0.22 5.04
C ALA A 134 -7.93 -0.63 3.77
N ILE A 135 -8.61 -1.77 3.88
CA ILE A 135 -8.82 -2.71 2.76
C ILE A 135 -10.24 -2.51 2.23
N ASP A 136 -10.33 -2.19 0.94
CA ASP A 136 -11.58 -2.16 0.19
C ASP A 136 -11.49 -3.21 -0.94
N PRO A 137 -12.21 -4.34 -0.83
CA PRO A 137 -12.22 -5.38 -1.84
C PRO A 137 -12.72 -4.90 -3.21
N GLU A 138 -13.54 -3.84 -3.28
CA GLU A 138 -14.05 -3.32 -4.55
C GLU A 138 -12.93 -2.77 -5.45
N LEU A 139 -11.79 -2.38 -4.87
CA LEU A 139 -10.59 -1.96 -5.62
C LEU A 139 -10.01 -3.09 -6.47
N LEU A 140 -10.30 -4.36 -6.15
CA LEU A 140 -9.84 -5.49 -6.95
C LEU A 140 -10.54 -5.57 -8.31
N ASN A 141 -11.69 -4.92 -8.50
CA ASN A 141 -12.42 -4.92 -9.77
C ASN A 141 -11.64 -4.26 -10.92
N SER A 142 -10.70 -3.36 -10.63
CA SER A 142 -9.82 -2.75 -11.63
C SER A 142 -8.48 -3.49 -11.79
N LEU A 143 -8.22 -4.51 -10.97
CA LEU A 143 -6.95 -5.22 -10.93
C LEU A 143 -6.85 -6.23 -12.10
N PRO A 144 -5.72 -6.27 -12.83
CA PRO A 144 -5.55 -7.26 -13.89
C PRO A 144 -5.64 -8.70 -13.36
N LYS A 145 -6.37 -9.59 -14.06
CA LYS A 145 -6.57 -10.99 -13.66
C LYS A 145 -5.26 -11.72 -13.31
N ARG A 146 -4.17 -11.43 -14.02
CA ARG A 146 -2.84 -11.99 -13.73
C ARG A 146 -2.34 -11.67 -12.32
N GLU A 147 -2.60 -10.46 -11.83
CA GLU A 147 -2.19 -10.04 -10.48
C GLU A 147 -3.03 -10.73 -9.40
N VAL A 148 -4.32 -10.98 -9.66
CA VAL A 148 -5.18 -11.82 -8.79
C VAL A 148 -4.62 -13.25 -8.71
N THR A 149 -4.34 -13.87 -9.86
CA THR A 149 -3.75 -15.22 -9.92
C THR A 149 -2.41 -15.28 -9.19
N SER A 150 -1.56 -14.26 -9.35
CA SER A 150 -0.27 -14.20 -8.65
C SER A 150 -0.46 -14.13 -7.13
N ALA A 151 -1.44 -13.35 -6.65
CA ALA A 151 -1.73 -13.21 -5.23
C ALA A 151 -2.33 -14.48 -4.61
N LEU A 152 -3.14 -15.23 -5.37
CA LEU A 152 -3.69 -16.50 -4.91
C LEU A 152 -2.61 -17.53 -4.55
N GLY A 153 -1.44 -17.48 -5.18
CA GLY A 153 -0.30 -18.32 -4.79
C GLY A 153 0.09 -18.12 -3.32
N GLU A 154 0.09 -16.88 -2.82
CA GLU A 154 0.38 -16.57 -1.43
C GLU A 154 -0.76 -16.98 -0.49
N ILE A 155 -2.01 -16.87 -0.93
CA ILE A 155 -3.18 -17.31 -0.15
C ILE A 155 -3.18 -18.84 0.00
N ILE A 156 -2.94 -19.56 -1.11
CA ILE A 156 -2.79 -21.02 -1.12
C ILE A 156 -1.63 -21.45 -0.22
N LYS A 157 -0.51 -20.71 -0.22
CA LYS A 157 0.62 -20.96 0.68
C LYS A 157 0.15 -20.95 2.13
N TYR A 158 -0.59 -19.93 2.59
CA TYR A 158 -1.09 -19.89 3.97
C TYR A 158 -1.94 -21.13 4.31
N GLY A 159 -2.84 -21.55 3.43
CA GLY A 159 -3.61 -22.78 3.63
C GLY A 159 -2.70 -24.02 3.73
N ALA A 160 -1.76 -24.17 2.79
CA ALA A 160 -0.90 -25.34 2.71
C ALA A 160 0.06 -25.48 3.91
N ILE A 161 0.56 -24.37 4.47
CA ILE A 161 1.56 -24.40 5.54
C ILE A 161 1.00 -24.18 6.95
N LEU A 162 -0.20 -23.61 7.10
CA LEU A 162 -0.74 -23.23 8.42
C LEU A 162 -2.16 -23.73 8.68
N ASP A 163 -3.03 -23.82 7.66
CA ASP A 163 -4.46 -24.08 7.86
C ASP A 163 -5.08 -24.94 6.75
N ARG A 164 -5.32 -26.22 7.09
CA ARG A 164 -5.96 -27.18 6.18
C ARG A 164 -7.39 -26.76 5.77
N GLY A 165 -8.14 -26.14 6.68
CA GLY A 165 -9.51 -25.70 6.39
C GLY A 165 -9.52 -24.56 5.36
N LEU A 166 -8.59 -23.62 5.49
CA LEU A 166 -8.38 -22.58 4.47
C LEU A 166 -7.95 -23.19 3.12
N PHE A 167 -7.07 -24.18 3.13
CA PHE A 167 -6.65 -24.86 1.90
C PHE A 167 -7.82 -25.53 1.17
N ASP A 168 -8.66 -26.26 1.92
CA ASP A 168 -9.85 -26.91 1.37
C ASP A 168 -10.85 -25.88 0.84
N LEU A 169 -11.10 -24.80 1.59
CA LEU A 169 -11.97 -23.71 1.16
C LEU A 169 -11.50 -23.08 -0.16
N ILE A 170 -10.20 -22.81 -0.31
CA ILE A 170 -9.64 -22.27 -1.56
C ILE A 170 -9.79 -23.30 -2.70
N SER A 171 -9.51 -24.57 -2.41
CA SER A 171 -9.61 -25.64 -3.43
C SER A 171 -11.04 -25.85 -3.93
N GLU A 172 -12.03 -25.71 -3.05
CA GLU A 172 -13.45 -25.87 -3.39
C GLU A 172 -14.01 -24.66 -4.15
N ASN A 173 -13.42 -23.48 -3.97
CA ASN A 173 -13.92 -22.20 -4.52
C ASN A 173 -12.95 -21.53 -5.50
N LEU A 174 -11.99 -22.28 -6.07
CA LEU A 174 -10.87 -21.70 -6.81
C LEU A 174 -11.30 -20.87 -8.03
N ASP A 175 -12.26 -21.37 -8.82
CA ASP A 175 -12.73 -20.69 -10.02
C ASP A 175 -13.43 -19.37 -9.65
N ASP A 176 -14.25 -19.38 -8.60
CA ASP A 176 -14.92 -18.18 -8.09
C ASP A 176 -13.91 -17.13 -7.60
N LEU A 177 -12.91 -17.56 -6.82
CA LEU A 177 -11.86 -16.67 -6.33
C LEU A 177 -11.00 -16.09 -7.47
N LEU A 178 -10.76 -16.84 -8.54
CA LEU A 178 -10.04 -16.36 -9.72
C LEU A 178 -10.81 -15.33 -10.55
N ASP A 179 -12.14 -15.39 -10.50
CA ASP A 179 -13.04 -14.45 -11.17
C ASP A 179 -13.52 -13.33 -10.25
N LEU A 180 -13.03 -13.28 -8.99
CA LEU A 180 -13.45 -12.34 -7.96
C LEU A 180 -14.98 -12.37 -7.73
N SER A 181 -15.63 -13.50 -8.00
CA SER A 181 -17.01 -13.71 -7.58
C SER A 181 -17.05 -13.99 -6.09
N ASN A 182 -18.17 -13.67 -5.44
CA ASN A 182 -18.39 -14.04 -4.04
C ASN A 182 -18.84 -15.51 -4.00
N PRO A 183 -17.99 -16.46 -3.56
CA PRO A 183 -18.45 -17.82 -3.37
C PRO A 183 -19.54 -17.87 -2.28
N PRO A 184 -20.54 -18.76 -2.39
CA PRO A 184 -21.46 -19.04 -1.30
C PRO A 184 -20.68 -19.76 -0.19
N LEU A 185 -20.22 -19.01 0.82
CA LEU A 185 -19.54 -19.53 2.02
C LEU A 185 -20.53 -20.10 3.04
#